data_AF-A0A352S999-F1
#
_entry.id   AF-A0A352S999-F1
#
_cell.length_a   1.000
_cell.length_b   1.000
_cell.length_c   1.000
_cell.angle_alpha   90.00
_cell.angle_beta   90.00
_cell.angle_gamma   90.00
#
_symmetry.space_group_name_H-M   'P 1'
#
loop_
_entity.id
_entity.type
_entity.pdbx_description
1 polymer ?
#
loop_
_entity_poly.entity_id
_entity_poly.type
_entity_poly.pdbx_seq_one_letter_code
_entity_poly.pdbx_strand_id
1 'polypeptide(L)' 'EALVTRRADIHYPKPRVVSLTQATEVGTVYTVEEVRAIAAIAKRRQLRVHMDGARFANA' A
#
# COMPACT_ATOMS: atom_id res chain seq x y z
N GLU A 1 1.36 0.17 10.26
CA GLU A 1 0.38 -0.85 10.71
C GLU A 1 -0.76 -0.31 11.58
N ALA A 2 -0.53 0.66 12.49
CA ALA A 2 -1.55 1.15 13.44
C ALA A 2 -2.92 1.54 12.85
N LEU A 3 -2.96 2.07 11.62
CA LEU A 3 -4.20 2.47 10.95
C LEU A 3 -5.09 1.26 10.60
N VAL A 4 -4.48 0.10 10.33
CA VAL A 4 -5.19 -1.16 10.01
C VAL A 4 -5.87 -1.75 11.24
N THR A 5 -5.35 -1.45 12.43
CA THR A 5 -5.82 -1.99 13.71
C THR A 5 -6.60 -0.97 14.55
N ARG A 6 -6.97 0.18 13.96
CA ARG A 6 -7.79 1.19 14.65
C ARG A 6 -9.20 0.68 14.94
N ARG A 7 -9.90 1.43 15.81
CA ARG A 7 -11.24 1.12 16.34
C ARG A 7 -12.22 0.79 15.22
N ALA A 8 -13.18 -0.10 15.50
CA ALA A 8 -14.10 -0.64 14.50
C ALA A 8 -15.49 0.03 14.54
N ASP A 9 -15.56 1.33 14.81
CA ASP A 9 -16.81 2.10 14.81
C ASP A 9 -17.05 2.79 13.45
N ILE A 10 -18.23 3.41 13.31
CA ILE A 10 -18.72 3.98 12.05
C ILE A 10 -17.81 5.06 11.46
N HIS A 11 -16.95 5.68 12.27
CA HIS A 11 -16.03 6.73 11.82
C HIS A 11 -14.69 6.17 11.32
N TYR A 12 -14.46 4.86 11.48
CA TYR A 12 -13.24 4.16 11.08
C TYR A 12 -13.60 2.95 10.21
N PRO A 13 -13.88 3.15 8.92
CA PRO A 13 -14.14 2.05 8.01
C PRO A 13 -12.94 1.10 7.99
N LYS A 14 -13.22 -0.20 8.14
CA LYS A 14 -12.18 -1.22 8.19
C LYS A 14 -11.36 -1.20 6.88
N PRO A 15 -10.04 -1.02 6.93
CA PRO A 15 -9.21 -1.04 5.73
C PRO A 15 -9.31 -2.37 4.99
N ARG A 16 -9.18 -2.31 3.66
CA ARG A 16 -9.26 -3.47 2.76
C ARG A 16 -8.15 -3.53 1.72
N VAL A 17 -7.52 -2.40 1.42
CA VAL A 17 -6.56 -2.27 0.34
C VAL A 17 -5.43 -1.35 0.79
N VAL A 18 -4.21 -1.66 0.37
CA VAL A 18 -3.08 -0.75 0.34
C VAL A 18 -2.84 -0.41 -1.13
N SER A 19 -2.84 0.87 -1.47
CA SER A 19 -2.46 1.36 -2.81
C SER A 19 -1.12 2.06 -2.71
N LEU A 20 -0.21 1.78 -3.65
CA LEU A 20 1.07 2.47 -3.80
C LEU A 20 1.29 2.90 -5.25
N THR A 21 1.94 4.03 -5.45
CA THR A 21 2.25 4.57 -6.79
C THR A 21 3.71 4.31 -7.10
N GLN A 22 4.01 3.78 -8.29
CA GLN A 22 5.37 3.45 -8.72
C GLN A 22 5.63 3.88 -10.18
N ALA A 23 6.54 4.81 -10.46
CA ALA A 23 7.21 5.73 -9.52
C ALA A 23 6.21 6.62 -8.76
N THR A 24 6.57 7.09 -7.57
CA THR A 24 5.69 7.91 -6.72
C THR A 24 5.34 9.25 -7.37
N GLU A 25 4.36 9.94 -6.81
CA GLU A 25 3.89 11.25 -7.26
C GLU A 25 4.99 12.33 -7.19
N VAL A 26 6.00 12.13 -6.35
CA VAL A 26 7.13 13.05 -6.15
C VAL A 26 8.43 12.54 -6.78
N GLY A 27 8.35 11.55 -7.68
CA GLY A 27 9.48 11.10 -8.49
C GLY A 27 10.46 10.17 -7.76
N THR A 28 10.06 9.58 -6.64
CA THR A 28 10.85 8.53 -5.97
C THR A 28 10.42 7.14 -6.43
N VAL A 29 11.28 6.15 -6.26
CA VAL A 29 11.03 4.76 -6.66
C VAL A 29 11.14 3.86 -5.43
N TYR A 30 10.13 3.04 -5.19
CA TYR A 30 10.24 1.97 -4.19
C TYR A 30 11.21 0.89 -4.67
N THR A 31 12.09 0.42 -3.80
CA THR A 31 12.91 -0.76 -4.10
C THR A 31 12.06 -2.03 -4.10
N VAL A 32 12.59 -3.11 -4.68
CA VAL A 32 11.90 -4.41 -4.67
C VAL A 32 11.69 -4.90 -3.24
N GLU A 33 12.65 -4.68 -2.35
CA GLU A 33 12.60 -5.05 -0.94
C GLU A 33 11.50 -4.29 -0.19
N GLU A 34 11.36 -2.99 -0.47
CA GLU A 34 10.29 -2.16 0.12
C GLU A 34 8.91 -2.62 -0.34
N VAL A 35 8.72 -2.89 -1.64
CA VAL A 35 7.46 -3.42 -2.17
C VAL A 35 7.14 -4.78 -1.54
N ARG A 36 8.13 -5.66 -1.41
CA ARG A 36 7.97 -6.97 -0.74
C ARG A 36 7.57 -6.82 0.73
N ALA A 37 8.19 -5.89 1.46
CA ALA A 37 7.87 -5.62 2.85
C ALA A 37 6.41 -5.12 3.01
N ILE A 38 5.97 -4.18 2.16
CA ILE A 38 4.60 -3.68 2.12
C ILE A 38 3.62 -4.83 1.82
N ALA A 39 3.90 -5.63 0.79
CA ALA A 39 3.04 -6.75 0.40
C ALA A 39 2.94 -7.82 1.50
N ALA A 40 4.03 -8.11 2.21
CA ALA A 40 4.03 -9.05 3.33
C ALA A 40 3.14 -8.57 4.47
N ILE A 41 3.21 -7.29 4.83
CA ILE A 41 2.34 -6.67 5.84
C ILE A 41 0.87 -6.74 5.40
N ALA A 42 0.57 -6.34 4.16
CA ALA A 42 -0.78 -6.38 3.62
C ALA A 42 -1.37 -7.80 3.66
N LYS A 43 -0.60 -8.82 3.24
CA LYS A 43 -1.01 -10.22 3.29
C LYS A 43 -1.32 -10.68 4.72
N ARG A 44 -0.46 -10.40 5.71
CA ARG A 44 -0.72 -10.74 7.13
C ARG A 44 -2.01 -10.12 7.66
N ARG A 45 -2.39 -8.96 7.14
CA ARG A 45 -3.60 -8.22 7.53
C ARG A 45 -4.80 -8.47 6.62
N GLN A 46 -4.69 -9.42 5.68
CA GLN A 46 -5.74 -9.74 4.70
C GLN A 46 -6.19 -8.51 3.88
N LEU A 47 -5.25 -7.59 3.62
CA LEU A 47 -5.45 -6.45 2.74
C LEU A 47 -5.02 -6.83 1.32
N ARG A 48 -5.77 -6.35 0.32
CA ARG A 48 -5.34 -6.39 -1.08
C ARG A 48 -4.26 -5.35 -1.31
N VAL A 49 -3.42 -5.58 -2.30
CA VAL A 49 -2.42 -4.61 -2.74
C VAL A 49 -2.76 -4.17 -4.15
N HIS A 50 -2.79 -2.87 -4.36
CA HIS A 50 -2.89 -2.23 -5.67
C HIS A 50 -1.60 -1.43 -5.91
N MET A 51 -1.08 -1.49 -7.14
CA MET A 51 0.02 -0.65 -7.59
C MET A 51 -0.49 0.23 -8.72
N ASP A 52 -0.48 1.55 -8.50
CA ASP A 52 -0.66 2.52 -9.56
C ASP A 52 0.66 2.67 -10.33
N GLY A 53 0.67 2.17 -11.56
CA GLY A 53 1.80 2.19 -12.47
C GLY A 53 1.75 3.32 -13.50
N ALA A 54 1.10 4.45 -13.22
CA ALA A 54 0.95 5.56 -14.17
C ALA A 54 2.29 6.03 -14.80
N ARG A 55 3.42 5.77 -14.13
CA ARG A 55 4.78 6.14 -14.59
C ARG A 55 5.68 4.92 -14.85
N PHE A 56 5.13 3.71 -14.93
CA PHE A 56 5.91 2.47 -15.00
C PHE A 56 6.81 2.36 -16.23
N ALA A 57 6.39 2.93 -17.38
CA ALA A 57 7.17 2.92 -18.61
C ALA A 57 8.32 3.96 -18.65
N ASN A 58 8.29 4.95 -17.75
CA ASN A 58 9.28 6.04 -17.65
C ASN A 58 10.10 5.98 -16.36
N ALA A 59 9.97 4.89 -15.58
CA ALA A 59 10.66 4.67 -14.31
C ALA A 59 12.01 3.98 -14.53
#